data_AF-A0A1G2Z9V6-F1
#
_entry.id   AF-A0A1G2Z9V6-F1
#
_cell.length_a   1.000
_cell.length_b   1.000
_cell.length_c   1.000
_cell.angle_alpha   90.00
_cell.angle_beta   90.00
_cell.angle_gamma   90.00
#
_symmetry.space_group_name_H-M   'P 1'
#
loop_
_entity.id
_entity.type
_entity.pdbx_description
1 polymer ?
#
loop_
_entity_poly.entity_id
_entity_poly.type
_entity_poly.pdbx_seq_one_letter_code
_entity_poly.pdbx_strand_id
1 'polypeptide(L)'
;MLLVLAPILLAGCGVGSARKSPLEMKVRDLEREKADQARQIEQCRVEAEQLKAQIKALSALPRGARENPYTLKAVKVIGLTNFYDKDEDGKREKLIVYIQPIDQDGDAVKAAGTVAIQLWDLNKPSDQALLGQWQVQPQELHKVWFNGLVSASYRVIRDAPLTPEILAVPLTVKIVFTDFLTGEIFSDQHVIKPQTN
;
A
#
# COMPACT_ATOMS: atom_id res chain seq x y z
N MET A 1 99.54 14.22 2.13
CA MET A 1 99.43 15.54 2.79
C MET A 1 98.06 16.11 2.45
N LEU A 2 97.23 16.32 3.47
CA LEU A 2 95.92 17.02 3.54
C LEU A 2 94.82 16.63 2.52
N LEU A 3 93.73 15.98 2.97
CA LEU A 3 92.51 16.53 3.62
C LEU A 3 91.58 17.32 2.67
N VAL A 4 90.49 16.70 2.19
CA VAL A 4 89.07 16.81 2.64
C VAL A 4 88.34 18.04 2.05
N LEU A 5 87.23 17.83 1.31
CA LEU A 5 85.84 18.11 1.74
C LEU A 5 84.84 18.02 0.57
N ALA A 6 83.68 17.42 0.86
CA ALA A 6 82.55 17.17 -0.01
C ALA A 6 81.68 18.42 -0.30
N PRO A 7 80.83 18.36 -1.33
CA PRO A 7 79.51 18.96 -1.30
C PRO A 7 78.42 17.89 -1.11
N ILE A 8 77.62 18.08 -0.07
CA ILE A 8 76.38 17.38 0.23
C ILE A 8 75.34 17.81 -0.80
N LEU A 9 74.99 16.92 -1.73
CA LEU A 9 73.78 17.05 -2.53
C LEU A 9 72.59 16.65 -1.65
N LEU A 10 71.84 17.66 -1.22
CA LEU A 10 70.55 17.50 -0.55
C LEU A 10 69.64 16.65 -1.44
N ALA A 11 69.40 15.43 -1.00
CA ALA A 11 68.36 14.56 -1.53
C ALA A 11 67.01 15.28 -1.40
N GLY A 12 66.32 15.41 -2.53
CA GLY A 12 64.93 15.83 -2.56
C GLY A 12 64.06 14.79 -1.86
N CYS A 13 63.52 15.13 -0.69
CA CYS A 13 62.30 14.51 -0.20
C CYS A 13 61.10 15.21 -0.84
N GLY A 14 60.91 14.96 -2.14
CA GLY A 14 59.61 15.16 -2.76
C GLY A 14 58.66 14.11 -2.19
N VAL A 15 57.90 14.46 -1.15
CA VAL A 15 56.67 13.74 -0.79
C VAL A 15 55.65 14.03 -1.88
N GLY A 16 55.86 13.40 -3.04
CA GLY A 16 54.89 13.33 -4.12
C GLY A 16 53.85 12.30 -3.72
N SER A 17 52.75 12.75 -3.15
CA SER A 17 51.53 11.96 -3.18
C SER A 17 51.19 11.75 -4.67
N ALA A 18 51.47 10.55 -5.18
CA ALA A 18 51.09 10.18 -6.53
C ALA A 18 49.56 10.32 -6.62
N ARG A 19 49.11 11.43 -7.23
CA ARG A 19 47.70 11.64 -7.55
C ARG A 19 47.30 10.53 -8.48
N LYS A 20 46.54 9.56 -7.96
CA LYS A 20 46.05 8.42 -8.72
C LYS A 20 45.26 8.95 -9.92
N SER A 21 45.53 8.39 -11.10
CA SER A 21 44.92 8.90 -12.33
C SER A 21 43.39 8.76 -12.28
N PRO A 22 42.63 9.63 -12.96
CA PRO A 22 41.17 9.52 -13.02
C PRO A 22 40.67 8.14 -13.48
N LEU A 23 41.44 7.45 -14.34
CA LEU A 23 41.17 6.09 -14.79
C LEU A 23 41.33 5.06 -13.67
N GLU A 24 42.38 5.14 -12.86
CA GLU A 24 42.59 4.23 -11.71
C GLU A 24 41.51 4.41 -10.63
N MET A 25 41.00 5.63 -10.45
CA MET A 25 39.85 5.85 -9.57
C MET A 25 38.61 5.18 -10.13
N LYS A 26 38.32 5.37 -11.43
CA LYS A 26 37.15 4.78 -12.08
C LYS A 26 37.18 3.25 -12.12
N VAL A 27 38.35 2.64 -12.34
CA VAL A 27 38.49 1.17 -12.25
C VAL A 27 38.18 0.68 -10.84
N ARG A 28 38.73 1.33 -9.81
CA ARG A 28 38.42 0.95 -8.42
C ARG A 28 36.96 1.15 -8.05
N ASP A 29 36.33 2.21 -8.55
CA ASP A 29 34.92 2.48 -8.27
C ASP A 29 34.02 1.45 -8.95
N LEU A 30 34.32 1.08 -10.21
CA LEU A 30 33.62 0.00 -10.91
C LEU A 30 33.84 -1.38 -10.25
N GLU A 31 35.05 -1.66 -9.74
CA GLU A 31 35.33 -2.89 -9.00
C GLU A 31 34.53 -2.96 -7.70
N ARG A 32 34.41 -1.83 -6.98
CA ARG A 32 33.56 -1.73 -5.78
C ARG A 32 32.10 -1.93 -6.12
N GLU A 33 31.59 -1.24 -7.14
CA GLU A 33 30.20 -1.35 -7.57
C GLU A 33 29.85 -2.79 -7.97
N LYS A 34 30.74 -3.46 -8.73
CA LYS A 34 30.58 -4.87 -9.08
C LYS A 34 30.55 -5.77 -7.83
N ALA A 35 31.43 -5.52 -6.86
CA ALA A 35 31.45 -6.28 -5.62
C ALA A 35 30.20 -6.05 -4.75
N ASP A 36 29.69 -4.82 -4.72
CA ASP A 36 28.45 -4.47 -4.02
C ASP A 36 27.23 -5.11 -4.70
N GLN A 37 27.13 -5.04 -6.03
CA GLN A 37 26.07 -5.69 -6.81
C GLN A 37 26.10 -7.22 -6.65
N ALA A 38 27.29 -7.83 -6.69
CA ALA A 38 27.43 -9.26 -6.45
C ALA A 38 26.97 -9.66 -5.04
N ARG A 39 27.26 -8.84 -4.03
CA ARG A 39 26.75 -9.05 -2.66
C ARG A 39 25.23 -8.94 -2.60
N GLN A 40 24.62 -7.95 -3.26
CA GLN A 40 23.17 -7.80 -3.30
C GLN A 40 22.47 -8.98 -4.00
N ILE A 41 23.03 -9.47 -5.10
CA ILE A 41 22.49 -10.64 -5.81
C ILE A 41 22.51 -11.87 -4.89
N GLU A 42 23.61 -12.10 -4.17
CA GLU A 42 23.70 -13.24 -3.26
C GLU A 42 22.73 -13.10 -2.08
N GLN A 43 22.58 -11.90 -1.52
CA GLN A 43 21.58 -11.62 -0.48
C GLN A 43 20.16 -11.91 -0.97
N CYS A 44 19.76 -11.36 -2.11
CA CYS A 44 18.46 -11.62 -2.72
C CYS A 44 18.23 -13.12 -2.99
N ARG A 45 19.27 -13.84 -3.42
CA ARG A 45 19.20 -15.28 -3.68
C ARG A 45 18.98 -16.07 -2.39
N VAL A 46 19.69 -15.73 -1.31
CA VAL A 46 19.50 -16.34 0.02
C VAL A 46 18.08 -16.07 0.53
N GLU A 47 17.59 -14.83 0.43
CA GLU A 47 16.23 -14.47 0.82
C GLU A 47 15.18 -15.23 0.00
N ALA A 48 15.37 -15.35 -1.33
CA ALA A 48 14.46 -16.09 -2.20
C ALA A 48 14.41 -17.59 -1.83
N GLU A 49 15.54 -18.20 -1.49
CA GLU A 49 15.58 -19.60 -1.05
C GLU A 49 14.95 -19.77 0.35
N GLN A 50 15.14 -18.83 1.26
CA GLN A 50 14.46 -18.82 2.56
C GLN A 50 12.94 -18.70 2.40
N LEU A 51 12.46 -17.78 1.55
CA LEU A 51 11.04 -17.60 1.25
C LEU A 51 10.45 -18.87 0.59
N LYS A 52 11.16 -19.49 -0.37
CA LYS A 52 10.74 -20.78 -0.93
C LYS A 52 10.62 -21.87 0.13
N ALA A 53 11.59 -21.96 1.05
CA ALA A 53 11.55 -22.95 2.12
C ALA A 53 10.35 -22.74 3.05
N GLN A 54 10.05 -21.48 3.40
CA GLN A 54 8.87 -21.13 4.18
C GLN A 54 7.57 -21.47 3.44
N ILE A 55 7.45 -21.12 2.16
CA ILE A 55 6.30 -21.49 1.31
C ILE A 55 6.12 -23.00 1.25
N LYS A 56 7.22 -23.76 1.09
CA LYS A 56 7.19 -25.23 1.07
C LYS A 56 6.72 -25.81 2.41
N ALA A 57 7.19 -25.27 3.53
CA ALA A 57 6.76 -25.69 4.86
C ALA A 57 5.26 -25.42 5.08
N LEU A 58 4.76 -24.23 4.72
CA LEU A 58 3.34 -23.89 4.74
C LEU A 58 2.53 -24.81 3.81
N SER A 59 3.08 -25.11 2.63
CA SER A 59 2.51 -26.03 1.64
C SER A 59 2.67 -27.52 2.00
N ALA A 60 3.24 -27.85 3.15
CA ALA A 60 3.29 -29.22 3.68
C ALA A 60 2.23 -29.46 4.77
N LEU A 61 1.54 -28.41 5.23
CA LEU A 61 0.45 -28.53 6.21
C LEU A 61 -0.70 -29.39 5.66
N PRO A 62 -1.35 -30.25 6.46
CA PRO A 62 -2.45 -31.10 6.01
C PRO A 62 -3.55 -30.30 5.30
N ARG A 63 -4.13 -30.82 4.20
CA ARG A 63 -5.17 -30.11 3.42
C ARG A 63 -6.36 -29.64 4.28
N GLY A 64 -6.78 -30.42 5.28
CA GLY A 64 -7.85 -30.04 6.22
C GLY A 64 -7.47 -28.92 7.21
N ALA A 65 -6.18 -28.58 7.35
CA ALA A 65 -5.74 -27.38 8.08
C ALA A 65 -5.65 -26.14 7.16
N ARG A 66 -5.87 -26.31 5.85
CA ARG A 66 -5.92 -25.23 4.84
C ARG A 66 -7.34 -24.81 4.49
N GLU A 67 -8.33 -25.62 4.83
CA GLU A 67 -9.73 -25.26 4.68
C GLU A 67 -10.08 -24.25 5.77
N ASN A 68 -9.95 -22.96 5.44
CA ASN A 68 -10.45 -21.90 6.28
C ASN A 68 -11.99 -21.84 6.11
N PRO A 69 -12.79 -22.23 7.12
CA PRO A 69 -14.24 -22.13 7.01
C PRO A 69 -14.73 -20.69 6.91
N TYR A 70 -13.87 -19.71 7.21
CA TYR A 70 -14.16 -18.27 7.14
C TYR A 70 -13.62 -17.64 5.84
N THR A 71 -13.57 -18.40 4.75
CA THR A 71 -13.10 -17.89 3.46
C THR A 71 -14.11 -16.88 2.90
N LEU A 72 -13.61 -15.69 2.58
CA LEU A 72 -14.38 -14.69 1.88
C LEU A 72 -14.49 -15.05 0.39
N LYS A 73 -15.68 -14.86 -0.16
CA LYS A 73 -15.96 -15.02 -1.58
C LYS A 73 -15.93 -13.68 -2.30
N ALA A 74 -16.42 -12.64 -1.64
CA ALA A 74 -16.53 -11.31 -2.23
C ALA A 74 -16.59 -10.22 -1.15
N VAL A 75 -16.49 -8.98 -1.59
CA VAL A 75 -16.93 -7.81 -0.84
C VAL A 75 -17.96 -7.06 -1.67
N LYS A 76 -18.94 -6.43 -1.03
CA LYS A 76 -19.97 -5.62 -1.70
C LYS A 76 -20.12 -4.25 -1.04
N VAL A 77 -20.34 -3.22 -1.84
CA VAL A 77 -20.83 -1.92 -1.41
C VAL A 77 -22.34 -1.90 -1.60
N ILE A 78 -23.10 -1.78 -0.51
CA ILE A 78 -24.57 -1.82 -0.59
C ILE A 78 -25.17 -0.45 -0.89
N GLY A 79 -26.38 -0.44 -1.46
CA GLY A 79 -27.08 0.75 -1.95
C GLY A 79 -27.47 1.79 -0.91
N LEU A 80 -27.28 1.52 0.39
CA LEU A 80 -27.39 2.53 1.45
C LEU A 80 -26.18 3.48 1.47
N THR A 81 -25.13 3.18 0.71
CA THR A 81 -23.95 4.04 0.57
C THR A 81 -24.34 5.33 -0.13
N ASN A 82 -24.21 6.46 0.57
CA ASN A 82 -24.50 7.79 0.03
C ASN A 82 -23.94 8.88 0.97
N PHE A 83 -24.16 10.14 0.60
CA PHE A 83 -23.95 11.28 1.47
C PHE A 83 -25.14 11.51 2.41
N TYR A 84 -24.81 11.96 3.61
CA TYR A 84 -25.76 12.23 4.68
C TYR A 84 -25.54 13.62 5.26
N ASP A 85 -26.66 14.27 5.55
CA ASP A 85 -26.78 15.43 6.41
C ASP A 85 -26.72 14.95 7.86
N LYS A 86 -25.66 15.29 8.59
CA LYS A 86 -25.46 14.75 9.94
C LYS A 86 -26.19 15.57 11.01
N ASP A 87 -26.34 16.88 10.80
CA ASP A 87 -26.91 17.82 11.78
C ASP A 87 -28.31 18.33 11.40
N GLU A 88 -28.87 17.80 10.32
CA GLU A 88 -30.20 18.13 9.79
C GLU A 88 -30.31 19.61 9.36
N ASP A 89 -29.19 20.22 8.95
CA ASP A 89 -29.13 21.63 8.53
C ASP A 89 -29.43 21.84 7.03
N GLY A 90 -29.70 20.75 6.31
CA GLY A 90 -29.98 20.70 4.88
C GLY A 90 -28.73 20.55 4.00
N LYS A 91 -27.52 20.61 4.57
CA LYS A 91 -26.26 20.31 3.87
C LYS A 91 -25.89 18.86 4.11
N ARG A 92 -25.12 18.28 3.18
CA ARG A 92 -24.55 16.96 3.38
C ARG A 92 -23.07 17.14 3.61
N GLU A 93 -22.54 16.57 4.69
CA GLU A 93 -21.12 16.69 5.07
C GLU A 93 -20.39 15.34 5.02
N LYS A 94 -21.12 14.24 5.16
CA LYS A 94 -20.52 12.92 5.42
C LYS A 94 -20.86 11.91 4.33
N LEU A 95 -19.83 11.27 3.80
CA LEU A 95 -19.98 10.04 3.04
C LEU A 95 -20.10 8.86 4.02
N ILE A 96 -21.18 8.09 3.91
CA ILE A 96 -21.32 6.82 4.63
C ILE A 96 -21.18 5.69 3.62
N VAL A 97 -20.18 4.83 3.82
CA VAL A 97 -19.92 3.66 2.98
C VAL A 97 -20.27 2.40 3.75
N TYR A 98 -21.19 1.62 3.20
CA TYR A 98 -21.62 0.36 3.76
C TYR A 98 -20.96 -0.80 3.01
N ILE A 99 -20.14 -1.57 3.71
CA ILE A 99 -19.28 -2.61 3.14
C ILE A 99 -19.65 -3.96 3.72
N GLN A 100 -19.94 -4.93 2.87
CA GLN A 100 -20.28 -6.30 3.24
C GLN A 100 -19.24 -7.29 2.72
N PRO A 101 -18.36 -7.81 3.57
CA PRO A 101 -17.66 -9.06 3.28
C PRO A 101 -18.68 -10.20 3.20
N ILE A 102 -18.62 -10.98 2.14
CA ILE A 102 -19.53 -12.08 1.86
C ILE A 102 -18.71 -13.38 1.87
N ASP A 103 -19.13 -14.35 2.67
CA ASP A 103 -18.48 -15.67 2.71
C ASP A 103 -18.89 -16.56 1.52
N GLN A 104 -18.37 -17.78 1.52
CA GLN A 104 -18.66 -18.80 0.51
C GLN A 104 -20.14 -19.19 0.41
N ASP A 105 -20.87 -19.14 1.53
CA ASP A 105 -22.29 -19.50 1.64
C ASP A 105 -23.21 -18.32 1.25
N GLY A 106 -22.64 -17.12 1.12
CA GLY A 106 -23.35 -15.92 0.70
C GLY A 106 -23.78 -15.03 1.87
N ASP A 107 -23.35 -15.35 3.09
CA ASP A 107 -23.68 -14.61 4.29
C ASP A 107 -22.76 -13.40 4.47
N ALA A 108 -23.32 -12.33 5.02
CA ALA A 108 -22.56 -11.13 5.39
C ALA A 108 -21.83 -11.38 6.72
N VAL A 109 -20.51 -11.42 6.68
CA VAL A 109 -19.67 -11.80 7.82
C VAL A 109 -18.75 -10.67 8.27
N LYS A 110 -18.45 -10.65 9.58
CA LYS A 110 -17.50 -9.70 10.16
C LYS A 110 -16.06 -10.20 9.94
N ALA A 111 -15.52 -9.94 8.76
CA ALA A 111 -14.12 -10.27 8.44
C ALA A 111 -13.16 -9.14 8.83
N ALA A 112 -12.04 -9.48 9.46
CA ALA A 112 -10.99 -8.53 9.76
C ALA A 112 -10.22 -8.20 8.48
N GLY A 113 -9.91 -6.93 8.26
CA GLY A 113 -9.22 -6.53 7.04
C GLY A 113 -8.92 -5.04 7.01
N THR A 114 -8.23 -4.65 5.96
CA THR A 114 -7.95 -3.25 5.64
C THR A 114 -8.82 -2.84 4.46
N VAL A 115 -9.39 -1.63 4.50
CA VAL A 115 -10.21 -1.13 3.40
C VAL A 115 -9.60 0.14 2.83
N ALA A 116 -9.30 0.16 1.54
CA ALA A 116 -9.11 1.39 0.77
C ALA A 116 -10.46 1.81 0.17
N ILE A 117 -10.84 3.06 0.38
CA ILE A 117 -12.06 3.67 -0.16
C ILE A 117 -11.65 4.81 -1.07
N GLN A 118 -12.24 4.89 -2.26
CA GLN A 118 -12.07 6.00 -3.17
C GLN A 118 -13.43 6.51 -3.64
N LEU A 119 -13.54 7.83 -3.77
CA LEU A 119 -14.69 8.52 -4.33
C LEU A 119 -14.28 9.19 -5.65
N TRP A 120 -15.05 8.93 -6.69
CA TRP A 120 -14.76 9.38 -8.05
C TRP A 120 -15.91 10.15 -8.69
N ASP A 121 -15.59 11.21 -9.42
CA ASP A 121 -16.42 11.81 -10.45
C ASP A 121 -15.86 11.42 -11.82
N LEU A 122 -16.48 10.41 -12.43
CA LEU A 122 -16.02 9.86 -13.71
C LEU A 122 -16.38 10.74 -14.91
N ASN A 123 -17.07 11.86 -14.70
CA ASN A 123 -17.33 12.84 -15.75
C ASN A 123 -16.19 13.86 -15.91
N LYS A 124 -15.25 13.89 -14.94
CA LYS A 124 -14.08 14.76 -14.98
C LYS A 124 -12.90 14.07 -15.69
N PRO A 125 -11.93 14.85 -16.22
CA PRO A 125 -10.66 14.32 -16.69
C PRO A 125 -9.93 13.50 -15.62
N SER A 126 -9.11 12.54 -16.04
CA SER A 126 -8.50 11.54 -15.14
C SER A 126 -7.68 12.12 -13.99
N ASP A 127 -7.08 13.29 -14.16
CA ASP A 127 -6.29 14.00 -13.14
C ASP A 127 -7.17 14.73 -12.09
N GLN A 128 -8.47 14.86 -12.34
CA GLN A 128 -9.45 15.54 -11.49
C GLN A 128 -10.61 14.62 -11.05
N ALA A 129 -10.66 13.39 -11.58
CA ALA A 129 -11.74 12.45 -11.32
C ALA A 129 -11.73 11.91 -9.88
N LEU A 130 -10.56 11.80 -9.24
CA LEU A 130 -10.45 11.35 -7.85
C LEU A 130 -10.80 12.49 -6.90
N LEU A 131 -11.94 12.38 -6.22
CA LEU A 131 -12.41 13.39 -5.28
C LEU A 131 -11.91 13.14 -3.85
N GLY A 132 -11.74 11.87 -3.47
CA GLY A 132 -11.30 11.52 -2.12
C GLY A 132 -10.80 10.10 -2.01
N GLN A 133 -9.87 9.88 -1.09
CA GLN A 133 -9.30 8.57 -0.80
C GLN A 133 -9.06 8.43 0.69
N TRP A 134 -9.43 7.27 1.25
CA TRP A 134 -9.26 6.95 2.65
C TRP A 134 -8.78 5.51 2.83
N GLN A 135 -7.99 5.28 3.86
CA GLN A 135 -7.59 3.95 4.30
C GLN A 135 -8.20 3.68 5.69
N VAL A 136 -8.84 2.53 5.87
CA VAL A 136 -9.40 2.06 7.14
C VAL A 136 -8.56 0.88 7.61
N GLN A 137 -7.90 1.03 8.74
CA GLN A 137 -7.07 -0.04 9.32
C GLN A 137 -7.95 -1.08 10.04
N PRO A 138 -7.49 -2.33 10.22
CA PRO A 138 -8.27 -3.37 10.90
C PRO A 138 -8.76 -2.97 12.29
N GLN A 139 -7.95 -2.23 13.05
CA GLN A 139 -8.28 -1.72 14.39
C GLN A 139 -9.34 -0.62 14.37
N GLU A 140 -9.55 0.05 13.26
CA GLU A 140 -10.66 1.00 13.09
C GLU A 140 -11.89 0.28 12.54
N LEU A 141 -11.70 -0.56 11.52
CA LEU A 141 -12.78 -1.24 10.82
C LEU A 141 -13.63 -2.11 11.75
N HIS A 142 -13.01 -2.88 12.65
CA HIS A 142 -13.76 -3.76 13.56
C HIS A 142 -14.73 -3.01 14.50
N LYS A 143 -14.48 -1.71 14.75
CA LYS A 143 -15.28 -0.85 15.63
C LYS A 143 -16.55 -0.33 14.95
N VAL A 144 -16.59 -0.33 13.62
CA VAL A 144 -17.70 0.21 12.82
C VAL A 144 -18.56 -0.88 12.20
N TRP A 145 -18.46 -2.11 12.71
CA TRP A 145 -19.40 -3.18 12.35
C TRP A 145 -20.80 -2.81 12.85
N PHE A 146 -21.76 -2.85 11.94
CA PHE A 146 -23.14 -2.51 12.17
C PHE A 146 -24.02 -3.69 11.77
N ASN A 147 -24.73 -4.25 12.74
CA ASN A 147 -25.71 -5.30 12.50
C ASN A 147 -27.11 -4.70 12.61
N GLY A 148 -27.67 -4.26 11.47
CA GLY A 148 -29.02 -3.71 11.40
C GLY A 148 -30.08 -4.78 11.18
N LEU A 149 -31.35 -4.39 11.27
CA LEU A 149 -32.50 -5.28 11.02
C LEU A 149 -32.50 -5.89 9.61
N VAL A 150 -31.98 -5.17 8.61
CA VAL A 150 -32.03 -5.57 7.20
C VAL A 150 -30.73 -6.23 6.72
N SER A 151 -29.58 -5.81 7.26
CA SER A 151 -28.28 -6.30 6.80
C SER A 151 -27.16 -6.03 7.81
N ALA A 152 -26.21 -6.95 7.88
CA ALA A 152 -24.95 -6.75 8.60
C ALA A 152 -23.87 -6.20 7.65
N SER A 153 -23.14 -5.17 8.07
CA SER A 153 -22.12 -4.49 7.25
C SER A 153 -21.18 -3.65 8.11
N TYR A 154 -20.02 -3.27 7.57
CA TYR A 154 -19.25 -2.16 8.11
C TYR A 154 -19.84 -0.83 7.67
N ARG A 155 -20.06 0.10 8.60
CA ARG A 155 -20.56 1.46 8.33
C ARG A 155 -19.43 2.48 8.51
N VAL A 156 -18.65 2.70 7.46
CA VAL A 156 -17.52 3.64 7.48
C VAL A 156 -18.01 5.04 7.15
N ILE A 157 -17.75 6.00 8.05
CA ILE A 157 -18.12 7.40 7.86
C ILE A 157 -16.86 8.20 7.55
N ARG A 158 -16.89 9.00 6.47
CA ARG A 158 -15.77 9.84 6.05
C ARG A 158 -16.22 11.25 5.72
N ASP A 159 -15.35 12.19 6.06
CA ASP A 159 -15.39 13.55 5.53
C ASP A 159 -15.02 13.52 4.06
N ALA A 160 -15.89 14.06 3.22
CA ALA A 160 -15.70 14.14 1.77
C ALA A 160 -15.80 15.60 1.31
N PRO A 161 -15.08 15.99 0.26
CA PRO A 161 -15.24 17.32 -0.31
C PRO A 161 -16.61 17.40 -0.99
N LEU A 162 -17.53 18.11 -0.36
CA LEU A 162 -18.90 18.26 -0.82
C LEU A 162 -19.10 19.68 -1.31
N THR A 163 -19.19 19.82 -2.63
CA THR A 163 -19.67 21.04 -3.28
C THR A 163 -21.03 20.76 -3.93
N PRO A 164 -21.90 21.77 -4.09
CA PRO A 164 -23.16 21.59 -4.81
C PRO A 164 -22.98 21.00 -6.21
N GLU A 165 -21.89 21.35 -6.89
CA GLU A 165 -21.51 20.81 -8.20
C GLU A 165 -21.22 19.30 -8.15
N ILE A 166 -20.46 18.85 -7.14
CA ILE A 166 -20.15 17.42 -6.94
C ILE A 166 -21.41 16.62 -6.61
N LEU A 167 -22.31 17.21 -5.80
CA LEU A 167 -23.57 16.57 -5.41
C LEU A 167 -24.60 16.51 -6.55
N ALA A 168 -24.42 17.28 -7.63
CA ALA A 168 -25.35 17.32 -8.76
C ALA A 168 -25.13 16.20 -9.79
N VAL A 169 -24.06 15.40 -9.66
CA VAL A 169 -23.70 14.35 -10.63
C VAL A 169 -23.61 12.97 -9.98
N PRO A 170 -23.78 11.87 -10.74
CA PRO A 170 -23.50 10.53 -10.25
C PRO A 170 -22.01 10.38 -9.91
N LEU A 171 -21.72 9.85 -8.73
CA LEU A 171 -20.36 9.57 -8.28
C LEU A 171 -20.16 8.07 -8.13
N THR A 172 -18.92 7.60 -8.21
CA THR A 172 -18.57 6.19 -8.01
C THR A 172 -17.75 6.03 -6.74
N VAL A 173 -18.24 5.20 -5.82
CA VAL A 173 -17.45 4.71 -4.68
C VAL A 173 -16.79 3.41 -5.10
N LYS A 174 -15.47 3.34 -5.01
CA LYS A 174 -14.69 2.12 -5.21
C LYS A 174 -14.07 1.71 -3.89
N ILE A 175 -14.10 0.41 -3.60
CA ILE A 175 -13.40 -0.16 -2.46
C ILE A 175 -12.40 -1.22 -2.88
N VAL A 176 -11.37 -1.37 -2.07
CA VAL A 176 -10.48 -2.54 -2.06
C VAL A 176 -10.39 -3.02 -0.62
N PHE A 177 -10.81 -4.25 -0.37
CA PHE A 177 -10.75 -4.93 0.91
C PHE A 177 -9.60 -5.95 0.86
N THR A 178 -8.65 -5.85 1.77
CA THR A 178 -7.60 -6.85 1.96
C THR A 178 -7.91 -7.64 3.22
N ASP A 179 -8.20 -8.92 3.07
CA ASP A 179 -8.48 -9.82 4.19
C ASP A 179 -7.25 -9.99 5.07
N PHE A 180 -7.43 -9.85 6.38
CA PHE A 180 -6.32 -9.87 7.33
C PHE A 180 -5.74 -11.27 7.53
N LEU A 181 -6.57 -12.31 7.39
CA LEU A 181 -6.16 -13.69 7.66
C LEU A 181 -5.43 -14.32 6.47
N THR A 182 -5.92 -14.06 5.26
CA THR A 182 -5.44 -14.69 4.03
C THR A 182 -4.58 -13.77 3.17
N GLY A 183 -4.70 -12.46 3.34
CA GLY A 183 -4.11 -11.46 2.44
C GLY A 183 -4.84 -11.34 1.10
N GLU A 184 -5.95 -12.05 0.89
CA GLU A 184 -6.74 -11.97 -0.33
C GLU A 184 -7.33 -10.57 -0.52
N ILE A 185 -7.40 -10.15 -1.79
CA ILE A 185 -7.85 -8.82 -2.16
C ILE A 185 -9.17 -8.94 -2.90
N PHE A 186 -10.20 -8.28 -2.36
CA PHE A 186 -11.51 -8.16 -2.96
C PHE A 186 -11.78 -6.70 -3.31
N SER A 187 -12.52 -6.46 -4.37
CA SER A 187 -12.88 -5.11 -4.78
C SER A 187 -14.31 -5.06 -5.27
N ASP A 188 -14.96 -3.93 -5.01
CA ASP A 188 -16.28 -3.64 -5.55
C ASP A 188 -16.40 -2.14 -5.84
N GLN A 189 -17.36 -1.79 -6.67
CA GLN A 189 -17.68 -0.40 -6.98
C GLN A 189 -19.18 -0.18 -7.06
N HIS A 190 -19.61 1.00 -6.62
CA HIS A 190 -21.02 1.36 -6.59
C HIS A 190 -21.21 2.80 -7.03
N VAL A 191 -22.20 3.03 -7.90
CA VAL A 191 -22.59 4.37 -8.32
C VAL A 191 -23.57 4.92 -7.30
N ILE A 192 -23.23 6.04 -6.67
CA ILE A 192 -24.13 6.81 -5.83
C ILE A 192 -24.70 7.97 -6.62
N LYS A 193 -25.98 8.24 -6.41
CA LYS A 193 -26.66 9.43 -6.91
C LYS A 193 -26.97 10.29 -5.71
N PRO A 194 -26.15 11.31 -5.41
CA PRO A 194 -26.48 12.24 -4.35
C PRO A 194 -27.78 12.93 -4.77
N GLN A 195 -28.87 12.74 -4.02
CA GLN A 195 -30.11 13.43 -4.34
C GLN A 195 -29.92 14.91 -4.00
N THR A 196 -30.03 15.82 -4.96
CA THR A 196 -30.20 17.24 -4.66
C THR A 196 -31.62 17.44 -4.15
N ASN A 197 -31.76 17.82 -2.87
CA ASN A 197 -33.01 18.41 -2.38
C ASN A 197 -33.10 19.85 -2.84
#